data_AF-A0AAF0YHT6-F1
#
_entry.id   AF-A0AAF0YHT6-F1
#
_cell.length_a   1.000
_cell.length_b   1.000
_cell.length_c   1.000
_cell.angle_alpha   90.00
_cell.angle_beta   90.00
_cell.angle_gamma   90.00
#
_symmetry.space_group_name_H-M   'P 1'
#
loop_
_entity.id
_entity.type
_entity.pdbx_description
1 polymer ?
#
loop_
_entity_poly.entity_id
_entity_poly.type
_entity_poly.pdbx_seq_one_letter_code
_entity_poly.pdbx_strand_id
1 'polypeptide(L)'
;MAQSLASWISKSIVQHDREHGADFDTPWTGSSKCGQLVKFTTYRTAENPHAVVRGVISDRTHTVAIEFDAAATDAFETSVAGEHAESLTSCLRAVVRLKAFAFRVNAPATGSDVPRVSLHARAWEVVSGDRSDPVFYSQAVDVSNDEGVHSVLRKWWFGV
;
A
#
# COMPACT_ATOMS: atom_id res chain seq x y z
N MET A 1 -0.23 -4.33 19.47
CA MET A 1 -0.73 -4.18 18.09
C MET A 1 0.23 -3.35 17.23
N ALA A 2 0.53 -2.09 17.58
CA ALA A 2 1.55 -1.28 16.89
C ALA A 2 2.95 -1.95 16.77
N GLN A 3 3.33 -2.79 17.74
CA GLN A 3 4.62 -3.53 17.71
C GLN A 3 4.77 -4.51 16.52
N SER A 4 3.67 -4.91 15.87
CA SER A 4 3.71 -5.75 14.66
C SER A 4 4.05 -4.98 13.38
N LEU A 5 3.99 -3.64 13.42
CA LEU A 5 4.31 -2.77 12.31
C LEU A 5 5.79 -2.41 12.37
N ALA A 6 6.60 -3.11 11.58
CA ALA A 6 7.99 -2.75 11.35
C ALA A 6 8.11 -1.63 10.30
N SER A 7 9.21 -0.88 10.31
CA SER A 7 9.57 0.01 9.20
C SER A 7 10.09 -0.81 8.02
N TRP A 8 9.41 -0.76 6.88
CA TRP A 8 9.75 -1.55 5.70
C TRP A 8 9.58 -0.81 4.37
N ILE A 9 8.75 0.24 4.27
CA ILE A 9 8.38 0.84 2.97
C ILE A 9 9.62 1.38 2.25
N SER A 10 10.36 2.31 2.87
CA SER A 10 11.57 2.88 2.26
C SER A 10 12.65 1.82 1.98
N LYS A 11 12.84 0.89 2.93
CA LYS A 11 13.78 -0.23 2.76
C LYS A 11 13.42 -1.13 1.59
N SER A 12 12.13 -1.37 1.36
CA SER A 12 11.67 -2.26 0.28
C SER A 12 11.87 -1.60 -1.09
N ILE A 13 11.74 -0.27 -1.19
CA ILE A 13 12.07 0.48 -2.41
C ILE A 13 13.56 0.33 -2.75
N VAL A 14 14.43 0.60 -1.77
CA VAL A 14 15.90 0.49 -1.96
C VAL A 14 16.31 -0.95 -2.27
N GLN A 15 15.69 -1.93 -1.62
CA GLN A 15 15.97 -3.34 -1.87
C GLN A 15 15.53 -3.75 -3.29
N HIS A 16 14.33 -3.36 -3.69
CA HIS A 16 13.81 -3.64 -5.05
C HIS A 16 14.72 -3.04 -6.13
N ASP A 17 15.20 -1.81 -5.94
CA ASP A 17 16.13 -1.20 -6.89
C ASP A 17 17.45 -1.97 -7.03
N ARG A 18 17.96 -2.52 -5.93
CA ARG A 18 19.20 -3.31 -5.94
C ARG A 18 19.03 -4.66 -6.62
N GLU A 19 17.87 -5.29 -6.44
CA GLU A 19 17.60 -6.64 -6.94
C GLU A 19 17.07 -6.65 -8.38
N HIS A 20 16.24 -5.66 -8.73
CA HIS A 20 15.46 -5.64 -9.97
C HIS A 20 15.53 -4.29 -10.72
N GLY A 21 16.06 -3.24 -10.11
CA GLY A 21 16.08 -1.91 -10.71
C GLY A 21 14.66 -1.34 -10.88
N ALA A 22 14.40 -0.70 -12.02
CA ALA A 22 13.11 -0.11 -12.38
C ALA A 22 12.11 -1.11 -13.00
N ASP A 23 12.24 -2.40 -12.69
CA ASP A 23 11.29 -3.42 -13.13
C ASP A 23 10.06 -3.43 -12.20
N PHE A 24 8.93 -2.91 -12.70
CA PHE A 24 7.67 -2.83 -11.97
C PHE A 24 6.78 -4.06 -12.16
N ASP A 25 7.14 -4.97 -13.06
CA ASP A 25 6.37 -6.18 -13.33
C ASP A 25 6.71 -7.29 -12.33
N THR A 26 7.94 -7.28 -11.82
CA THR A 26 8.40 -8.18 -10.76
C THR A 26 7.68 -7.89 -9.44
N PRO A 27 6.79 -8.79 -8.98
CA PRO A 27 6.11 -8.62 -7.71
C PRO A 27 7.07 -8.94 -6.56
N TRP A 28 6.90 -8.23 -5.45
CA TRP A 28 7.51 -8.59 -4.19
C TRP A 28 6.96 -9.94 -3.71
N THR A 29 7.83 -10.95 -3.64
CA THR A 29 7.51 -12.30 -3.11
C THR A 29 8.27 -12.64 -1.82
N GLY A 30 8.98 -11.67 -1.24
CA GLY A 30 9.70 -11.85 0.04
C GLY A 30 8.75 -11.93 1.24
N SER A 31 9.30 -11.81 2.45
CA SER A 31 8.49 -11.82 3.68
C SER A 31 7.36 -10.80 3.62
N SER A 32 6.15 -11.23 3.99
CA SER A 32 4.95 -10.41 4.00
C SER A 32 5.15 -9.11 4.77
N LYS A 33 4.55 -8.02 4.28
CA LYS A 33 4.68 -6.68 4.85
C LYS A 33 3.39 -6.23 5.50
N CYS A 34 3.46 -5.75 6.73
CA CYS A 34 2.28 -5.28 7.46
C CYS A 34 2.23 -3.75 7.45
N GLY A 35 1.06 -3.19 7.13
CA GLY A 35 0.80 -1.75 7.17
C GLY A 35 -0.59 -1.46 7.72
N GLN A 36 -0.76 -0.33 8.39
CA GLN A 36 -2.09 0.14 8.81
C GLN A 36 -2.75 0.92 7.69
N LEU A 37 -4.02 0.64 7.39
CA LEU A 37 -4.84 1.43 6.47
C LEU A 37 -5.17 2.79 7.10
N VAL A 38 -4.60 3.89 6.62
CA VAL A 38 -4.82 5.22 7.22
C VAL A 38 -5.98 5.94 6.57
N LYS A 39 -6.17 5.77 5.26
CA LYS A 39 -7.17 6.50 4.48
C LYS A 39 -7.54 5.72 3.23
N PHE A 40 -8.79 5.85 2.79
CA PHE A 40 -9.24 5.50 1.44
C PHE A 40 -9.40 6.75 0.58
N THR A 41 -9.08 6.64 -0.70
CA THR A 41 -9.26 7.71 -1.70
C THR A 41 -10.31 7.37 -2.74
N THR A 42 -10.59 6.08 -2.94
CA THR A 42 -11.71 5.61 -3.77
C THR A 42 -12.54 4.59 -2.99
N TYR A 43 -13.79 4.42 -3.42
CA TYR A 43 -14.77 3.55 -2.80
C TYR A 43 -15.52 2.77 -3.87
N ARG A 44 -15.98 1.57 -3.52
CA ARG A 44 -16.93 0.81 -4.33
C ARG A 44 -18.34 1.33 -4.10
N THR A 45 -19.14 1.35 -5.15
CA THR A 45 -20.53 1.83 -5.13
C THR A 45 -21.43 0.78 -5.74
N ALA A 46 -22.75 0.87 -5.53
CA ALA A 46 -23.69 -0.06 -6.14
C ALA A 46 -23.64 -0.03 -7.68
N GLU A 47 -23.29 1.13 -8.24
CA GLU A 47 -23.15 1.39 -9.68
C GLU A 47 -21.83 0.87 -10.25
N ASN A 48 -20.79 0.73 -9.41
CA ASN A 48 -19.50 0.17 -9.79
C ASN A 48 -18.94 -0.73 -8.66
N PRO A 49 -19.47 -1.96 -8.53
CA PRO A 49 -19.11 -2.86 -7.44
C PRO A 49 -17.66 -3.38 -7.57
N HIS A 50 -17.13 -3.43 -8.78
CA HIS A 50 -15.75 -3.88 -9.05
C HIS A 50 -14.75 -2.71 -9.15
N ALA A 51 -15.13 -1.51 -8.66
CA ALA A 51 -14.23 -0.37 -8.64
C ALA A 51 -12.94 -0.72 -7.87
N VAL A 52 -11.81 -0.29 -8.41
CA VAL A 52 -10.52 -0.44 -7.76
C VAL A 52 -10.48 0.45 -6.50
N VAL A 53 -10.20 -0.18 -5.36
CA VAL A 53 -10.08 0.51 -4.08
C VAL A 53 -8.65 1.01 -3.92
N ARG A 54 -8.51 2.31 -3.67
CA ARG A 54 -7.25 2.99 -3.43
C ARG A 54 -7.24 3.58 -2.04
N GLY A 55 -6.07 3.58 -1.43
CA GLY A 55 -5.88 4.12 -0.10
C GLY A 55 -4.44 4.51 0.18
N VAL A 56 -4.17 4.72 1.46
CA VAL A 56 -2.84 4.99 1.99
C VAL A 56 -2.60 4.02 3.12
N ILE A 57 -1.48 3.30 3.07
CA ILE A 57 -1.00 2.49 4.19
C ILE A 57 0.11 3.23 4.90
N SER A 58 0.25 2.96 6.20
CA SER A 58 1.35 3.44 7.01
C SER A 58 2.10 2.27 7.61
N ASP A 59 3.43 2.32 7.53
CA ASP A 59 4.30 1.54 8.41
C ASP A 59 4.63 2.36 9.66
N ARG A 60 5.70 2.01 10.38
CA ARG A 60 6.11 2.77 11.58
C ARG A 60 6.61 4.19 11.31
N THR A 61 7.05 4.47 10.10
CA THR A 61 7.85 5.65 9.72
C THR A 61 7.33 6.38 8.49
N HIS A 62 6.71 5.65 7.57
CA HIS A 62 6.35 6.13 6.25
C HIS A 62 4.92 5.76 5.90
N THR A 63 4.32 6.57 5.05
CA THR A 63 3.07 6.30 4.37
C THR A 63 3.31 6.12 2.88
N VAL A 64 2.50 5.29 2.24
CA VAL A 64 2.55 5.07 0.79
C VAL A 64 1.15 4.83 0.26
N ALA A 65 0.88 5.34 -0.94
CA ALA A 65 -0.36 5.06 -1.64
C ALA A 65 -0.43 3.57 -2.01
N ILE A 66 -1.62 2.97 -1.88
CA ILE A 66 -1.87 1.58 -2.25
C ILE A 66 -3.09 1.48 -3.15
N GLU A 67 -3.01 0.61 -4.13
CA GLU A 67 -4.09 0.19 -4.99
C GLU A 67 -4.31 -1.31 -4.75
N PHE A 68 -5.53 -1.69 -4.35
CA PHE A 68 -5.89 -3.08 -4.13
C PHE A 68 -6.41 -3.70 -5.43
N ASP A 69 -5.86 -4.86 -5.80
CA ASP A 69 -6.32 -5.60 -6.96
C ASP A 69 -7.81 -5.92 -6.84
N ALA A 70 -8.56 -5.69 -7.93
CA ALA A 70 -10.01 -5.81 -7.92
C ALA A 70 -10.45 -7.26 -7.66
N ALA A 71 -9.78 -8.26 -8.27
CA ALA A 71 -10.12 -9.65 -8.09
C ALA A 71 -9.79 -10.14 -6.67
N ALA A 72 -8.65 -9.70 -6.11
CA ALA A 72 -8.31 -9.99 -4.71
C ALA A 72 -9.31 -9.35 -3.74
N THR A 73 -9.79 -8.14 -4.04
CA THR A 73 -10.80 -7.45 -3.23
C THR A 73 -12.16 -8.12 -3.35
N ASP A 74 -12.56 -8.53 -4.55
CA ASP A 74 -13.80 -9.28 -4.78
C ASP A 74 -13.78 -10.61 -4.00
N ALA A 75 -12.64 -11.31 -3.99
CA ALA A 75 -12.48 -12.54 -3.23
C ALA A 75 -12.58 -12.32 -1.71
N PHE A 76 -12.10 -11.18 -1.20
CA PHE A 76 -12.24 -10.82 0.22
C PHE A 76 -13.69 -10.46 0.58
N GLU A 77 -14.36 -9.68 -0.27
CA GLU A 77 -15.74 -9.22 -0.04
C GLU A 77 -16.78 -10.32 -0.34
N THR A 78 -16.39 -11.39 -1.04
CA THR A 78 -17.25 -12.57 -1.24
C THR A 78 -17.28 -13.39 0.04
N SER A 79 -18.38 -13.28 0.78
CA SER A 79 -18.68 -14.06 1.99
C SER A 79 -18.33 -15.54 1.82
N VAL A 80 -17.47 -16.05 2.70
CA VAL A 80 -17.36 -17.49 2.96
C VAL A 80 -18.66 -17.91 3.63
N ALA A 81 -19.34 -18.92 3.06
CA ALA A 81 -20.70 -19.34 3.44
C ALA A 81 -20.95 -19.29 4.97
N GLY A 82 -21.77 -18.32 5.40
CA GLY A 82 -22.22 -18.17 6.79
C GLY A 82 -21.88 -16.82 7.46
N GLU A 83 -20.95 -16.03 6.91
CA GLU A 83 -20.56 -14.72 7.49
C GLU A 83 -21.05 -13.52 6.65
N HIS A 84 -21.23 -12.37 7.28
CA HIS A 84 -21.56 -11.14 6.54
C HIS A 84 -20.34 -10.70 5.72
N ALA A 85 -20.53 -10.47 4.42
CA ALA A 85 -19.53 -9.88 3.56
C ALA A 85 -19.09 -8.53 4.13
N GLU A 86 -17.84 -8.45 4.60
CA GLU A 86 -17.25 -7.19 5.05
C GLU A 86 -16.60 -6.48 3.86
N SER A 87 -16.88 -5.18 3.67
CA SER A 87 -16.20 -4.42 2.62
C SER A 87 -14.80 -4.03 3.09
N LEU A 88 -13.82 -4.06 2.18
CA LEU A 88 -12.49 -3.53 2.48
C LEU A 88 -12.55 -2.09 3.03
N THR A 89 -13.50 -1.29 2.54
CA THR A 89 -13.64 0.11 2.96
C THR A 89 -14.14 0.29 4.40
N SER A 90 -14.74 -0.73 5.02
CA SER A 90 -15.08 -0.71 6.46
C SER A 90 -13.88 -1.01 7.35
N CYS A 91 -12.84 -1.66 6.81
CA CYS A 91 -11.59 -1.97 7.51
C CYS A 91 -10.62 -0.77 7.60
N LEU A 92 -11.13 0.47 7.60
CA LEU A 92 -10.30 1.65 7.85
C LEU A 92 -9.56 1.47 9.18
N ARG A 93 -8.29 1.89 9.27
CA ARG A 93 -7.42 1.73 10.45
C ARG A 93 -7.05 0.31 10.83
N ALA A 94 -7.57 -0.71 10.12
CA ALA A 94 -7.11 -2.07 10.28
C ALA A 94 -5.67 -2.24 9.79
N VAL A 95 -5.00 -3.27 10.31
CA VAL A 95 -3.70 -3.73 9.86
C VAL A 95 -3.88 -4.75 8.75
N VAL A 96 -3.30 -4.44 7.59
CA VAL A 96 -3.28 -5.31 6.42
C VAL A 96 -1.89 -5.91 6.27
N ARG A 97 -1.85 -7.21 5.97
CA ARG A 97 -0.64 -7.92 5.57
C ARG A 97 -0.64 -8.11 4.06
N LEU A 98 0.35 -7.52 3.41
CA LEU A 98 0.64 -7.69 1.99
C LEU A 98 1.49 -8.94 1.80
N LYS A 99 0.95 -9.94 1.12
CA LYS A 99 1.65 -11.19 0.75
C LYS A 99 2.35 -11.06 -0.60
N ALA A 100 1.75 -10.31 -1.53
CA ALA A 100 2.35 -9.96 -2.82
C ALA A 100 1.90 -8.57 -3.27
N PHE A 101 2.85 -7.75 -3.72
CA PHE A 101 2.57 -6.43 -4.27
C PHE A 101 3.64 -6.03 -5.29
N ALA A 102 3.33 -5.09 -6.17
CA ALA A 102 4.31 -4.50 -7.09
C ALA A 102 4.44 -3.00 -6.83
N PHE A 103 5.61 -2.43 -7.09
CA PHE A 103 5.78 -0.98 -7.09
C PHE A 103 5.22 -0.38 -8.37
N ARG A 104 4.70 0.83 -8.27
CA ARG A 104 4.38 1.68 -9.43
C ARG A 104 4.95 3.06 -9.18
N VAL A 105 5.53 3.64 -10.21
CA VAL A 105 6.00 5.03 -10.19
C VAL A 105 4.97 5.89 -10.89
N ASN A 106 4.61 6.99 -10.23
CA ASN A 106 3.65 7.96 -10.69
C ASN A 106 4.36 9.30 -10.89
N ALA A 107 3.77 10.15 -11.72
CA ALA A 107 4.30 11.48 -11.98
C ALA A 107 4.52 12.26 -10.67
N PRO A 108 5.55 13.13 -10.62
CA PRO A 108 5.73 14.07 -9.52
C PRO A 108 4.46 14.90 -9.27
N ALA A 109 4.23 15.28 -8.02
CA ALA A 109 3.20 16.29 -7.75
C ALA A 109 3.58 17.64 -8.34
N THR A 110 2.58 18.47 -8.63
CA THR A 110 2.78 19.86 -9.06
C THR A 110 3.73 20.58 -8.09
N GLY A 111 4.86 21.09 -8.61
CA GLY A 111 5.87 21.78 -7.83
C GLY A 111 6.94 20.90 -7.18
N SER A 112 6.95 19.59 -7.46
CA SER A 112 8.01 18.66 -7.07
C SER A 112 8.66 18.05 -8.31
N ASP A 113 9.97 17.80 -8.24
CA ASP A 113 10.75 17.06 -9.25
C ASP A 113 10.94 15.58 -8.86
N VAL A 114 10.43 15.17 -7.69
CA VAL A 114 10.54 13.81 -7.18
C VAL A 114 9.29 13.00 -7.59
N PRO A 115 9.46 11.90 -8.33
CA PRO A 115 8.36 11.00 -8.68
C PRO A 115 7.73 10.39 -7.42
N ARG A 116 6.44 10.06 -7.51
CA ARG A 116 5.71 9.40 -6.42
C ARG A 116 5.75 7.89 -6.61
N VAL A 117 5.71 7.15 -5.51
CA VAL A 117 5.58 5.69 -5.55
C VAL A 117 4.27 5.24 -4.94
N SER A 118 3.66 4.22 -5.53
CA SER A 118 2.50 3.53 -4.99
C SER A 118 2.70 2.02 -5.05
N LEU A 119 1.94 1.29 -4.23
CA LEU A 119 1.92 -0.16 -4.22
C LEU A 119 0.68 -0.67 -4.95
N HIS A 120 0.84 -1.71 -5.75
CA HIS A 120 -0.27 -2.48 -6.30
C HIS A 120 -0.35 -3.82 -5.59
N ALA A 121 -1.29 -3.95 -4.66
CA ALA A 121 -1.45 -5.13 -3.82
C ALA A 121 -2.22 -6.23 -4.55
N ARG A 122 -1.49 -7.29 -4.95
CA ARG A 122 -2.04 -8.44 -5.67
C ARG A 122 -2.54 -9.54 -4.73
N ALA A 123 -1.92 -9.69 -3.56
CA ALA A 123 -2.36 -10.63 -2.52
C ALA A 123 -2.17 -10.01 -1.14
N TRP A 124 -3.24 -9.98 -0.36
CA TRP A 124 -3.28 -9.31 0.94
C TRP A 124 -4.35 -9.94 1.83
N GLU A 125 -4.28 -9.65 3.13
CA GLU A 125 -5.31 -10.03 4.10
C GLU A 125 -5.41 -8.98 5.22
N VAL A 126 -6.60 -8.78 5.77
CA VAL A 126 -6.79 -8.02 7.01
C VAL A 126 -6.39 -8.94 8.17
N VAL A 127 -5.46 -8.50 9.01
CA VAL A 127 -4.95 -9.31 10.13
C VAL A 127 -5.67 -8.98 11.42
N SER A 128 -5.94 -7.70 11.65
CA SER A 128 -6.52 -7.22 12.90
C SER A 128 -6.92 -5.76 12.81
N GLY A 129 -7.79 -5.35 13.73
CA GLY A 129 -8.13 -3.95 13.95
C GLY A 129 -9.36 -3.52 13.16
N ASP A 130 -9.89 -2.36 13.54
CA ASP A 130 -11.10 -1.82 12.97
C ASP A 130 -11.07 -0.29 12.91
N ARG A 131 -12.13 0.32 12.37
CA ARG A 131 -12.26 1.77 12.21
C ARG A 131 -12.19 2.59 13.50
N SER A 132 -12.38 1.96 14.66
CA SER A 132 -12.31 2.60 15.97
C SER A 132 -10.87 2.70 16.51
N ASP A 133 -9.94 1.92 15.96
CA ASP A 133 -8.53 1.96 16.36
C ASP A 133 -7.92 3.35 16.15
N PRO A 134 -6.89 3.74 16.91
CA PRO A 134 -6.12 4.94 16.61
C PRO A 134 -5.22 4.72 15.39
N VAL A 135 -4.85 5.80 14.70
CA VAL A 135 -3.72 5.77 13.78
C VAL A 135 -2.45 5.60 14.61
N PHE A 136 -1.78 4.45 14.51
CA PHE A 136 -0.67 4.09 15.39
C PHE A 136 0.55 4.99 15.20
N TYR A 137 0.78 5.46 13.98
CA TYR A 137 1.92 6.31 13.61
C TYR A 137 1.44 7.52 12.82
N SER A 138 0.82 8.48 13.52
CA SER A 138 0.29 9.71 12.92
C SER A 138 1.37 10.66 12.39
N GLN A 139 2.62 10.48 12.80
CA GLN A 139 3.78 11.27 12.36
C GLN A 139 4.51 10.63 11.16
N ALA A 140 4.02 9.51 10.64
CA ALA A 140 4.61 8.88 9.47
C ALA A 140 4.51 9.80 8.24
N VAL A 141 5.60 9.96 7.51
CA VAL A 141 5.69 10.88 6.36
C VAL A 141 5.45 10.15 5.04
N ASP A 142 4.94 10.82 4.01
CA ASP A 142 4.86 10.23 2.66
C ASP A 142 6.28 9.80 2.24
N VAL A 143 6.45 8.54 1.82
CA VAL A 143 7.75 8.00 1.44
C VAL A 143 8.40 8.77 0.29
N SER A 144 7.60 9.43 -0.56
CA SER A 144 8.11 10.29 -1.63
C SER A 144 8.85 11.53 -1.09
N ASN A 145 8.65 11.88 0.18
CA ASN A 145 9.36 12.97 0.87
C ASN A 145 10.61 12.49 1.63
N ASP A 146 10.89 11.18 1.65
CA ASP A 146 12.10 10.63 2.28
C ASP A 146 13.31 10.80 1.34
N GLU A 147 14.27 11.65 1.74
CA GLU A 147 15.52 11.87 1.00
C GLU A 147 16.28 10.56 0.75
N GLY A 148 16.12 9.55 1.62
CA GLY A 148 16.73 8.24 1.50
C GLY A 148 16.28 7.43 0.28
N VAL A 149 15.13 7.77 -0.34
CA VAL A 149 14.62 7.11 -1.55
C VAL A 149 14.63 7.99 -2.79
N HIS A 150 14.90 9.30 -2.67
CA HIS A 150 14.81 10.24 -3.81
C HIS A 150 15.70 9.85 -4.98
N SER A 151 16.92 9.39 -4.71
CA SER A 151 17.85 8.93 -5.75
C SER A 151 17.27 7.74 -6.52
N VAL A 152 16.68 6.77 -5.81
CA VAL A 152 16.04 5.60 -6.41
C VAL A 152 14.82 6.00 -7.24
N LEU A 153 13.94 6.85 -6.70
CA LEU A 153 12.73 7.29 -7.40
C LEU A 153 13.07 8.08 -8.66
N ARG A 154 14.06 8.98 -8.59
CA ARG A 154 14.55 9.71 -9.78
C ARG A 154 15.15 8.77 -10.80
N LYS A 155 15.97 7.79 -10.38
CA LYS A 155 16.53 6.76 -11.26
C LYS A 155 15.44 5.99 -11.99
N TRP A 156 14.42 5.53 -11.28
CA TRP A 156 13.31 4.76 -11.85
C TRP A 156 12.49 5.55 -12.87
N TRP A 157 12.36 6.86 -12.70
CA TRP A 157 11.57 7.70 -13.59
C TRP A 157 12.34 8.28 -14.76
N PHE A 158 13.55 8.78 -14.50
CA PHE A 158 14.38 9.49 -15.48
C PHE A 158 15.40 8.58 -16.17
N GLY A 159 15.61 7.36 -15.67
CA GLY A 159 16.56 6.39 -16.24
C GLY A 159 18.03 6.73 -16.02
N VAL A 160 18.34 7.54 -15.00
CA VAL A 160 19.69 8.01 -14.63
C VAL A 160 20.25 7.32 -13.40
#